data_AF-U4QYH3-F1
#
_entry.id   AF-U4QYH3-F1
#
_cell.length_a   1.000
_cell.length_b   1.000
_cell.length_c   1.000
_cell.angle_alpha   90.00
_cell.angle_beta   90.00
_cell.angle_gamma   90.00
#
_symmetry.space_group_name_H-M   'P 1'
#
loop_
_entity.id
_entity.type
_entity.pdbx_description
1 polymer ?
#
loop_
_entity_poly.entity_id
_entity_poly.type
_entity_poly.pdbx_seq_one_letter_code
_entity_poly.pdbx_strand_id
1 'polypeptide(L)'
;MEDKRDMLIDLVKKIKDEISKIKDELVKNKKEVTEVKEIINNLKTLEKSLNPKQKWYKEKIESLDIILNQLQEIRFDIFLETVDDMFKVIGSNLMYGMKLKEKDGNKDIMLIEFEENNVGSIEILEEHKPDIKIGVTVYNNYEEFEIHEMLRIYSIISYINTKFNYKDV
;
A
#
# COMPACT_ATOMS: atom_id res chain seq x y z
N MET A 1 4.29 32.87 -87.33
CA MET A 1 3.21 31.94 -86.89
C MET A 1 3.80 30.66 -86.30
N GLU A 2 4.97 30.20 -86.73
CA GLU A 2 5.65 29.00 -86.19
C GLU A 2 6.07 29.14 -84.72
N ASP A 3 6.68 30.24 -84.29
CA ASP A 3 7.13 30.40 -82.88
C ASP A 3 6.02 30.20 -81.83
N LYS A 4 4.82 30.74 -82.07
CA LYS A 4 3.68 30.58 -81.14
C LYS A 4 3.19 29.14 -81.09
N ARG A 5 3.28 28.42 -82.21
CA ARG A 5 2.89 27.02 -82.30
C ARG A 5 3.87 26.15 -81.51
N ASP A 6 5.17 26.41 -81.64
CA ASP A 6 6.22 25.65 -80.94
C ASP A 6 6.17 25.91 -79.43
N MET A 7 5.95 27.15 -79.01
CA MET A 7 5.72 27.49 -77.60
C MET A 7 4.50 26.75 -77.00
N LEU A 8 3.41 26.64 -77.76
CA LEU A 8 2.21 25.90 -77.33
C LEU A 8 2.49 24.40 -77.22
N ILE A 9 3.25 23.82 -78.16
CA ILE A 9 3.64 22.41 -78.13
C ILE A 9 4.49 22.11 -76.89
N ASP A 10 5.45 22.96 -76.56
CA ASP A 10 6.29 22.80 -75.37
C ASP A 10 5.48 22.94 -74.07
N LEU A 11 4.53 23.88 -74.04
CA LEU A 11 3.64 24.05 -72.90
C LEU A 11 2.74 22.82 -72.70
N VAL A 12 2.20 22.25 -73.77
CA VAL A 12 1.42 21.00 -73.74
C VAL A 12 2.26 19.82 -73.25
N LYS A 13 3.53 19.71 -73.68
CA LYS A 13 4.45 18.69 -73.18
C LYS A 13 4.70 18.83 -71.68
N LYS A 14 5.00 20.04 -71.19
CA LYS A 14 5.21 20.30 -69.75
C LYS A 14 3.98 19.94 -68.92
N ILE A 15 2.79 20.36 -69.38
CA ILE A 15 1.53 20.02 -68.70
C ILE A 15 1.34 18.49 -68.67
N LYS A 16 1.64 17.80 -69.77
CA LYS A 16 1.52 16.33 -69.83
C LYS A 16 2.47 15.65 -68.83
N ASP A 17 3.70 16.14 -68.71
CA ASP A 17 4.69 15.60 -67.79
C ASP A 17 4.29 15.86 -66.32
N GLU A 18 3.77 17.05 -66.01
CA GLU A 18 3.23 17.38 -64.69
C GLU A 18 2.02 16.50 -64.32
N ILE A 19 1.07 16.31 -65.25
CA ILE A 19 -0.07 15.41 -65.06
C ILE A 19 0.39 13.98 -64.77
N SER A 20 1.44 13.51 -65.47
CA SER A 20 2.00 12.17 -65.22
C SER A 20 2.59 12.04 -63.83
N LYS A 21 3.38 13.03 -63.37
CA LYS A 21 3.96 13.05 -62.02
C LYS A 21 2.88 13.04 -60.94
N ILE A 22 1.84 13.87 -61.09
CA ILE A 22 0.71 13.93 -60.16
C ILE A 22 -0.01 12.57 -60.10
N LYS A 23 -0.17 11.89 -61.24
CA LYS A 23 -0.81 10.58 -61.28
C LYS A 23 0.01 9.53 -60.53
N ASP A 24 1.33 9.52 -60.71
CA ASP A 24 2.24 8.59 -60.03
C ASP A 24 2.25 8.83 -58.52
N GLU A 25 2.30 10.09 -58.08
CA GLU A 25 2.17 10.48 -56.68
C GLU A 25 0.82 10.04 -56.08
N LEU A 26 -0.27 10.19 -56.83
CA LEU A 26 -1.61 9.79 -56.37
C LEU A 26 -1.73 8.27 -56.19
N VAL A 27 -1.08 7.48 -57.05
CA VAL A 27 -1.01 6.01 -56.89
C VAL A 27 -0.21 5.64 -55.63
N LYS A 28 0.94 6.29 -55.42
CA LYS A 28 1.76 6.07 -54.22
C LYS A 28 0.99 6.41 -52.94
N ASN A 29 0.36 7.58 -52.88
CA ASN A 29 -0.41 8.02 -51.72
C ASN A 29 -1.59 7.09 -51.42
N LYS A 30 -2.27 6.55 -52.45
CA LYS A 30 -3.33 5.55 -52.26
C LYS A 30 -2.81 4.26 -51.62
N LYS A 31 -1.60 3.83 -51.98
CA LYS A 31 -0.96 2.66 -51.40
C LYS A 31 -0.63 2.91 -49.92
N GLU A 32 -0.01 4.05 -49.62
CA GLU A 32 0.31 4.46 -48.24
C GLU A 32 -0.96 4.54 -47.37
N VAL A 33 -2.06 5.10 -47.88
CA VAL A 33 -3.35 5.13 -47.16
C VAL A 33 -3.88 3.73 -46.86
N THR A 34 -3.67 2.77 -47.75
CA THR A 34 -4.08 1.38 -47.53
C THR A 34 -3.25 0.74 -46.43
N GLU A 35 -1.93 0.92 -46.47
CA GLU A 35 -1.01 0.42 -45.44
C GLU A 35 -1.34 1.02 -44.05
N VAL A 36 -1.65 2.32 -43.98
CA VAL A 36 -2.09 2.97 -42.74
C VAL A 36 -3.38 2.35 -42.19
N LYS A 37 -4.35 2.03 -43.06
CA LYS A 37 -5.61 1.39 -42.63
C LYS A 37 -5.36 0.00 -42.04
N GLU A 38 -4.46 -0.78 -42.62
CA GLU A 38 -4.08 -2.09 -42.09
C GLU A 38 -3.42 -1.97 -40.72
N ILE A 39 -2.48 -1.02 -40.56
CA ILE A 39 -1.85 -0.74 -39.27
C ILE A 39 -2.88 -0.38 -38.20
N ILE A 40 -3.84 0.50 -38.52
CA ILE A 40 -4.92 0.88 -37.60
C ILE A 40 -5.75 -0.35 -37.19
N ASN A 41 -6.05 -1.25 -38.13
CA ASN A 41 -6.82 -2.45 -37.83
C ASN A 41 -6.05 -3.43 -36.93
N ASN A 42 -4.74 -3.56 -37.16
CA ASN A 42 -3.86 -4.37 -36.32
C ASN A 42 -3.77 -3.82 -34.89
N LEU A 43 -3.66 -2.49 -34.74
CA LEU A 43 -3.66 -1.83 -33.43
C LEU A 43 -4.97 -2.06 -32.68
N LYS A 44 -6.12 -1.93 -33.35
CA LYS A 44 -7.43 -2.24 -32.74
C LYS A 44 -7.54 -3.70 -32.29
N THR A 45 -6.94 -4.62 -33.05
CA THR A 45 -6.92 -6.04 -32.70
C THR A 45 -6.05 -6.30 -31.47
N LEU A 46 -4.87 -5.67 -31.41
CA LEU A 46 -3.98 -5.72 -30.25
C LEU A 46 -4.66 -5.15 -29.00
N GLU A 47 -5.30 -3.99 -29.11
CA GLU A 47 -6.07 -3.39 -28.02
C GLU A 47 -7.15 -4.34 -27.48
N LYS A 48 -7.94 -4.95 -28.37
CA LYS A 48 -8.97 -5.95 -28.00
C LYS A 48 -8.37 -7.16 -27.28
N SER A 49 -7.16 -7.58 -27.64
CA SER A 49 -6.48 -8.71 -26.98
C SER A 49 -5.87 -8.37 -25.63
N LEU A 50 -5.56 -7.08 -25.38
CA LEU A 50 -5.00 -6.60 -24.12
C LEU A 50 -6.09 -6.36 -23.06
N ASN A 51 -7.28 -5.92 -23.45
CA ASN A 51 -8.39 -5.63 -22.53
C ASN A 51 -8.72 -6.79 -21.57
N PRO A 52 -8.82 -8.07 -22.01
CA PRO A 52 -9.07 -9.19 -21.11
C PRO A 52 -7.96 -9.38 -20.08
N LYS A 53 -6.69 -9.18 -20.47
CA LYS A 53 -5.55 -9.29 -19.55
C LYS A 53 -5.61 -8.19 -18.49
N GLN A 54 -5.90 -6.95 -18.88
CA GLN A 54 -6.06 -5.84 -17.93
C GLN A 54 -7.18 -6.13 -16.93
N LYS A 55 -8.33 -6.63 -17.39
CA LYS A 55 -9.44 -7.03 -16.51
C LYS A 55 -9.01 -8.15 -15.56
N TRP A 56 -8.35 -9.19 -16.06
CA TRP A 56 -7.86 -10.31 -15.25
C TRP A 56 -6.88 -9.86 -14.16
N TYR A 57 -5.92 -8.97 -14.49
CA TYR A 57 -5.00 -8.43 -13.50
C TYR A 57 -5.74 -7.61 -12.43
N LYS A 58 -6.73 -6.81 -12.82
CA LYS A 58 -7.54 -6.05 -11.87
C LYS A 58 -8.29 -6.96 -10.89
N GLU A 59 -8.98 -7.98 -11.40
CA GLU A 59 -9.67 -8.99 -10.58
C GLU A 59 -8.69 -9.73 -9.65
N LYS A 60 -7.48 -10.01 -10.15
CA LYS A 60 -6.45 -10.68 -9.34
C LYS A 60 -5.94 -9.81 -8.20
N ILE A 61 -5.76 -8.52 -8.44
CA ILE A 61 -5.38 -7.54 -7.40
C ILE A 61 -6.48 -7.45 -6.34
N GLU A 62 -7.74 -7.27 -6.76
CA GLU A 62 -8.88 -7.21 -5.84
C GLU A 62 -8.98 -8.49 -4.97
N SER A 63 -8.75 -9.67 -5.56
CA SER A 63 -8.72 -10.93 -4.82
C SER A 63 -7.55 -11.00 -3.82
N LEU A 64 -6.38 -10.44 -4.16
CA LEU A 64 -5.23 -10.41 -3.26
C LEU A 64 -5.47 -9.46 -2.08
N ASP A 65 -6.12 -8.32 -2.32
CA ASP A 65 -6.47 -7.35 -1.27
C ASP A 65 -7.44 -7.98 -0.25
N ILE A 66 -8.41 -8.77 -0.71
CA ILE A 66 -9.32 -9.53 0.18
C ILE A 66 -8.52 -10.49 1.06
N ILE A 67 -7.61 -11.27 0.48
CA ILE A 67 -6.77 -12.22 1.23
C ILE A 67 -5.88 -11.48 2.23
N LEU A 68 -5.30 -10.34 1.84
CA LEU A 68 -4.46 -9.53 2.72
C LEU A 68 -5.25 -9.03 3.93
N ASN A 69 -6.47 -8.52 3.72
CA ASN A 69 -7.34 -8.08 4.81
C ASN A 69 -7.71 -9.23 5.76
N GLN A 70 -8.05 -10.41 5.21
CA GLN A 70 -8.32 -11.59 6.02
C GLN A 70 -7.10 -12.04 6.85
N LEU A 71 -5.90 -11.98 6.27
CA LEU A 71 -4.67 -12.30 7.01
C LEU A 71 -4.37 -11.28 8.10
N GLN A 72 -4.67 -9.99 7.87
CA GLN A 72 -4.56 -8.96 8.89
C GLN A 72 -5.55 -9.18 10.04
N GLU A 73 -6.78 -9.57 9.74
CA GLU A 73 -7.78 -9.96 10.76
C GLU A 73 -7.33 -11.19 11.55
N ILE A 74 -6.89 -12.26 10.90
CA ILE A 74 -6.38 -13.46 11.58
C ILE A 74 -5.20 -13.13 12.48
N ARG A 75 -4.24 -12.34 11.99
CA ARG A 75 -3.09 -11.91 12.81
C ARG A 75 -3.56 -11.11 14.02
N PHE A 76 -4.56 -10.23 13.84
CA PHE A 76 -5.11 -9.44 14.92
C PHE A 76 -5.84 -10.32 15.95
N ASP A 77 -6.64 -11.29 15.52
CA ASP A 77 -7.33 -12.23 16.42
C ASP A 77 -6.33 -13.04 17.24
N ILE A 78 -5.27 -13.57 16.60
CA ILE A 78 -4.14 -14.22 17.30
C ILE A 78 -3.51 -13.25 18.30
N PHE A 79 -3.32 -11.99 17.92
CA PHE A 79 -2.67 -11.01 18.78
C PHE A 79 -3.55 -10.58 19.96
N LEU A 80 -4.86 -10.46 19.80
CA LEU A 80 -5.80 -10.23 20.90
C LEU A 80 -5.84 -11.39 21.88
N GLU A 81 -5.81 -12.64 21.39
CA GLU A 81 -5.63 -13.80 22.28
C GLU A 81 -4.32 -13.69 23.08
N THR A 82 -3.28 -13.05 22.52
CA THR A 82 -2.03 -12.79 23.25
C THR A 82 -2.05 -11.59 24.20
N VAL A 83 -3.07 -10.72 24.25
CA VAL A 83 -3.10 -9.59 25.19
C VAL A 83 -3.16 -10.07 26.64
N ASP A 84 -4.01 -11.07 26.91
CA ASP A 84 -4.04 -11.74 28.21
C ASP A 84 -2.69 -12.39 28.53
N ASP A 85 -2.06 -13.01 27.54
CA ASP A 85 -0.73 -13.62 27.70
C ASP A 85 0.37 -12.58 27.89
N MET A 86 0.26 -11.41 27.28
CA MET A 86 1.15 -10.28 27.49
C MET A 86 1.07 -9.83 28.94
N PHE A 87 -0.11 -9.60 29.48
CA PHE A 87 -0.26 -9.23 30.89
C PHE A 87 0.27 -10.32 31.82
N LYS A 88 0.06 -11.61 31.50
CA LYS A 88 0.66 -12.72 32.26
C LYS A 88 2.19 -12.69 32.22
N VAL A 89 2.79 -12.46 31.05
CA VAL A 89 4.25 -12.38 30.88
C VAL A 89 4.80 -11.18 31.63
N ILE A 90 4.17 -10.01 31.52
CA ILE A 90 4.58 -8.82 32.28
C ILE A 90 4.53 -9.13 33.77
N GLY A 91 3.37 -9.55 34.28
CA GLY A 91 3.16 -9.82 35.70
C GLY A 91 4.13 -10.86 36.27
N SER A 92 4.49 -11.88 35.50
CA SER A 92 5.43 -12.93 35.92
C SER A 92 6.90 -12.46 35.96
N ASN A 93 7.22 -11.32 35.33
CA ASN A 93 8.58 -10.78 35.22
C ASN A 93 8.75 -9.41 35.91
N LEU A 94 7.73 -8.93 36.62
CA LEU A 94 7.87 -7.77 37.50
C LEU A 94 8.75 -8.11 38.71
N MET A 95 9.24 -7.07 39.39
CA MET A 95 10.02 -7.26 40.62
C MET A 95 9.24 -7.97 41.72
N TYR A 96 9.97 -8.62 42.63
CA TYR A 96 9.38 -9.32 43.77
C TYR A 96 8.45 -8.39 44.57
N GLY A 97 7.24 -8.87 44.87
CA GLY A 97 6.21 -8.10 45.57
C GLY A 97 5.32 -7.23 44.67
N MET A 98 5.66 -7.08 43.38
CA MET A 98 4.79 -6.43 42.40
C MET A 98 3.79 -7.43 41.82
N LYS A 99 2.59 -6.94 41.49
CA LYS A 99 1.55 -7.72 40.79
C LYS A 99 0.70 -6.80 39.92
N LEU A 100 0.11 -7.38 38.88
CA LEU A 100 -0.90 -6.70 38.07
C LEU A 100 -2.30 -6.99 38.60
N LYS A 101 -3.17 -5.98 38.57
CA LYS A 101 -4.57 -6.11 38.96
C LYS A 101 -5.47 -5.32 38.02
N GLU A 102 -6.53 -5.95 37.56
CA GLU A 102 -7.53 -5.30 36.70
C GLU A 102 -8.20 -4.12 37.41
N LYS A 103 -8.34 -3.00 36.72
CA LYS A 103 -8.97 -1.79 37.24
C LYS A 103 -10.48 -1.84 37.03
N ASP A 104 -11.26 -1.95 38.11
CA ASP A 104 -12.72 -1.80 38.09
C ASP A 104 -13.46 -2.67 37.04
N GLY A 105 -12.91 -3.84 36.69
CA GLY A 105 -13.46 -4.73 35.66
C GLY A 105 -13.23 -4.26 34.22
N ASN A 106 -12.30 -3.33 34.02
CA ASN A 106 -11.80 -2.94 32.71
C ASN A 106 -10.54 -3.72 32.36
N LYS A 107 -10.67 -4.66 31.42
CA LYS A 107 -9.57 -5.51 30.93
C LYS A 107 -8.46 -4.76 30.21
N ASP A 108 -8.77 -3.56 29.72
CA ASP A 108 -7.81 -2.74 28.97
C ASP A 108 -6.85 -1.99 29.90
N ILE A 109 -7.11 -2.01 31.21
CA ILE A 109 -6.32 -1.30 32.21
C ILE A 109 -5.91 -2.24 33.34
N MET A 110 -4.61 -2.48 33.44
CA MET A 110 -4.00 -3.22 34.54
C MET A 110 -3.23 -2.26 35.46
N LEU A 111 -3.64 -2.18 36.73
CA LEU A 111 -2.90 -1.49 37.77
C LEU A 111 -1.65 -2.29 38.15
N ILE A 112 -0.57 -1.58 38.43
CA ILE A 112 0.66 -2.15 38.96
C ILE A 112 0.65 -1.90 40.47
N GLU A 113 0.52 -2.96 41.26
CA GLU A 113 0.50 -2.88 42.73
C GLU A 113 1.82 -3.39 43.32
N PHE A 114 2.35 -2.69 44.32
CA PHE A 114 3.46 -3.14 45.17
C PHE A 114 3.05 -2.96 46.63
N GLU A 115 3.10 -4.04 47.42
CA GLU A 115 2.68 -4.01 48.85
C GLU A 115 1.31 -3.33 49.06
N GLU A 116 0.31 -3.70 48.24
CA GLU A 116 -1.06 -3.15 48.27
C GLU A 116 -1.19 -1.66 47.88
N ASN A 117 -0.10 -1.01 47.49
CA ASN A 117 -0.12 0.36 46.97
C ASN A 117 -0.08 0.35 45.45
N ASN A 118 -0.94 1.15 44.82
CA ASN A 118 -0.86 1.39 43.39
C ASN A 118 0.37 2.24 43.08
N VAL A 119 1.26 1.72 42.23
CA VAL A 119 2.49 2.39 41.80
C VAL A 119 2.47 2.77 40.32
N GLY A 120 1.45 2.35 39.57
CA GLY A 120 1.39 2.59 38.14
C GLY A 120 0.23 1.89 37.45
N SER A 121 0.18 2.01 36.13
CA SER A 121 -0.83 1.34 35.30
C SER A 121 -0.29 1.04 33.91
N ILE A 122 -0.86 0.02 33.29
CA ILE A 122 -0.68 -0.35 31.90
C ILE A 122 -2.06 -0.22 31.26
N GLU A 123 -2.18 0.60 30.22
CA GLU A 123 -3.43 0.91 29.53
C GLU A 123 -3.28 0.65 28.04
N ILE A 124 -4.23 -0.06 27.45
CA ILE A 124 -4.34 -0.21 26.00
C ILE A 124 -4.98 1.07 25.46
N LEU A 125 -4.21 1.87 24.72
CA LEU A 125 -4.61 3.20 24.26
C LEU A 125 -5.36 3.15 22.93
N GLU A 126 -4.88 2.34 22.00
CA GLU A 126 -5.46 2.18 20.67
C GLU A 126 -5.30 0.73 20.19
N GLU A 127 -6.41 0.11 19.78
CA GLU A 127 -6.41 -1.11 18.96
C GLU A 127 -6.21 -0.72 17.48
N HIS A 128 -5.02 -0.24 17.13
CA HIS A 128 -4.72 0.09 15.74
C HIS A 128 -4.34 -1.16 14.97
N LYS A 129 -5.32 -1.87 14.38
CA LYS A 129 -5.06 -3.05 13.53
C LYS A 129 -3.86 -2.80 12.60
N PRO A 130 -2.75 -3.55 12.72
CA PRO A 130 -2.54 -4.79 13.50
C PRO A 130 -1.79 -4.67 14.83
N ASP A 131 -1.40 -3.46 15.22
CA ASP A 131 -0.49 -3.16 16.30
C ASP A 131 -1.25 -2.67 17.54
N ILE A 132 -0.81 -3.07 18.73
CA ILE A 132 -1.40 -2.57 19.97
C ILE A 132 -0.52 -1.47 20.51
N LYS A 133 -1.15 -0.33 20.76
CA LYS A 133 -0.51 0.79 21.43
C LYS A 133 -0.84 0.75 22.92
N ILE A 134 0.20 0.74 23.75
CA ILE A 134 0.07 0.64 25.20
C ILE A 134 0.74 1.83 25.88
N GLY A 135 0.02 2.46 26.79
CA GLY A 135 0.56 3.46 27.71
C GLY A 135 0.96 2.80 29.02
N VAL A 136 2.19 3.05 29.47
CA VAL A 136 2.70 2.54 30.74
C VAL A 136 3.06 3.71 31.64
N THR A 137 2.37 3.80 32.77
CA THR A 137 2.63 4.78 33.81
C THR A 137 3.29 4.09 35.00
N VAL A 138 4.40 4.63 35.49
CA VAL A 138 5.00 4.23 36.78
C VAL A 138 5.36 5.49 37.54
N TYR A 139 4.70 5.71 38.67
CA TYR A 139 4.71 6.98 39.40
C TYR A 139 4.37 8.16 38.47
N ASN A 140 5.31 9.09 38.27
CA ASN A 140 5.14 10.27 37.41
C ASN A 140 5.68 10.07 35.98
N ASN A 141 6.19 8.87 35.67
CA ASN A 141 6.75 8.56 34.36
C ASN A 141 5.71 7.90 33.47
N TYR A 142 5.56 8.41 32.26
CA TYR A 142 4.68 7.86 31.22
C TYR A 142 5.48 7.58 29.95
N GLU A 143 5.29 6.40 29.37
CA GLU A 143 5.84 6.03 28.07
C GLU A 143 4.83 5.19 27.28
N GLU A 144 4.83 5.38 25.96
CA GLU A 144 3.98 4.64 25.03
C GLU A 144 4.81 3.60 24.28
N PHE A 145 4.23 2.41 24.10
CA PHE A 145 4.84 1.29 23.41
C PHE A 145 3.92 0.82 22.30
N GLU A 146 4.48 0.69 21.10
CA GLU A 146 3.82 -0.01 19.99
C GLU A 146 4.32 -1.46 19.97
N ILE A 147 3.38 -2.39 20.19
CA ILE A 147 3.68 -3.81 20.21
C ILE A 147 3.29 -4.40 18.86
N HIS A 148 4.31 -4.57 18.02
CA HIS A 148 4.24 -5.26 16.75
C HIS A 148 4.62 -6.74 16.87
N GLU A 149 5.34 -7.10 17.95
CA GLU A 149 5.88 -8.44 18.22
C GLU A 149 5.99 -8.70 19.74
N MET A 150 5.81 -9.94 20.18
CA MET A 150 5.86 -10.34 21.61
C MET A 150 7.17 -9.96 22.32
N LEU A 151 8.29 -9.85 21.62
CA LEU A 151 9.57 -9.49 22.24
C LEU A 151 9.59 -8.04 22.78
N ARG A 152 8.75 -7.16 22.23
CA ARG A 152 8.61 -5.77 22.72
C ARG A 152 8.06 -5.69 24.14
N ILE A 153 7.43 -6.75 24.63
CA ILE A 153 6.95 -6.86 26.01
C ILE A 153 8.10 -6.72 27.02
N TYR A 154 9.31 -7.19 26.67
CA TYR A 154 10.47 -7.04 27.55
C TYR A 154 10.93 -5.58 27.69
N SER A 155 10.66 -4.73 26.70
CA SER A 155 10.89 -3.28 26.82
C SER A 155 9.95 -2.67 27.87
N ILE A 156 8.68 -3.09 27.89
CA ILE A 156 7.69 -2.67 28.90
C ILE A 156 8.14 -3.12 30.30
N ILE A 157 8.51 -4.40 30.45
CA ILE A 157 9.00 -4.94 31.74
C ILE A 157 10.23 -4.17 32.22
N SER A 158 11.19 -3.95 31.32
CA SER A 158 12.41 -3.22 31.64
C SER A 158 12.11 -1.79 32.08
N TYR A 159 11.21 -1.10 31.39
CA TYR A 159 10.75 0.23 31.76
C TYR A 159 10.12 0.25 33.15
N ILE A 160 9.16 -0.65 33.41
CA ILE A 160 8.45 -0.72 34.71
C ILE A 160 9.44 -0.93 35.85
N ASN A 161 10.29 -1.95 35.74
CA ASN A 161 11.26 -2.31 36.77
C ASN A 161 12.30 -1.19 37.00
N THR A 162 12.72 -0.51 35.92
CA THR A 162 13.68 0.61 36.02
C THR A 162 13.03 1.79 36.72
N LYS A 163 11.85 2.24 36.27
CA LYS A 163 11.16 3.41 36.84
C LYS A 163 10.65 3.17 38.27
N PHE A 164 10.34 1.93 38.61
CA PHE A 164 10.02 1.55 39.98
C PHE A 164 11.22 1.73 40.92
N ASN A 165 12.40 1.22 40.53
CA ASN A 165 13.62 1.30 41.34
C ASN A 165 14.19 2.71 41.48
N TYR A 166 14.15 3.48 40.40
CA TYR A 166 14.63 4.85 40.38
C TYR A 166 13.45 5.81 40.47
N LYS A 167 12.68 5.74 41.58
CA LYS A 167 11.68 6.79 41.89
C LYS A 167 12.34 8.14 41.63
N ASP A 168 11.93 8.81 40.57
CA ASP A 168 12.41 10.16 40.29
C ASP A 168 11.97 11.01 41.48
N VAL A 169 12.95 11.35 42.32
CA VAL A 169 12.81 12.20 43.51
C VAL A 169 12.48 13.62 43.09
#